data_AF-A0A8J3ADA0-F1
#
_entry.id   AF-A0A8J3ADA0-F1
#
_cell.length_a   1.000
_cell.length_b   1.000
_cell.length_c   1.000
_cell.angle_alpha   90.00
_cell.angle_beta   90.00
_cell.angle_gamma   90.00
#
_symmetry.space_group_name_H-M   'P 1'
#
loop_
_entity.id
_entity.type
_entity.pdbx_description
1 polymer ?
#
loop_
_entity_poly.entity_id
_entity_poly.type
_entity_poly.pdbx_seq_one_letter_code
_entity_poly.pdbx_strand_id
1 'polypeptide(L)'
;MGLFINKHDHPDVYKNIEKIQAQNQSLVRHTALTELIKEQQLSNTNLANSIAELKPQYEQLEEMQTTQWNQMKEQINDLIVSSRNHEDLENMMLKRLHSIEESEKLLKESIIDQMNSLSETYQELVSRMEKNESSNEHLTLLLNKQLELQKEVADTLQKQEEFQTGVLNRLDTQEALTEKISRQLNHIRSIIFERTDYIATKLEDSYKKTSAYVYKLMNGTEHPTYSTLVNSKKKKNQQNTD
;
A
#
# COMPACT_ATOMS: atom_id res chain seq x y z
N MET A 1 62.69 134.04 19.94
CA MET A 1 62.44 135.09 18.93
C MET A 1 61.48 136.10 19.55
N GLY A 2 61.91 137.36 19.72
CA GLY A 2 61.09 138.40 20.35
C GLY A 2 60.20 139.10 19.33
N LEU A 3 58.88 139.05 19.53
CA LEU A 3 57.92 139.83 18.75
C LEU A 3 58.01 141.32 19.16
N PHE A 4 58.39 142.18 18.23
CA PHE A 4 58.25 143.64 18.36
C PHE A 4 56.83 144.03 17.93
N ILE A 5 56.01 144.50 18.88
CA ILE A 5 54.66 145.03 18.59
C ILE A 5 54.77 146.55 18.56
N ASN A 6 54.67 147.13 17.36
CA ASN A 6 54.65 148.57 17.13
C ASN A 6 53.27 149.12 17.51
N LYS A 7 53.19 149.95 18.56
CA LYS A 7 51.92 150.39 19.18
C LYS A 7 51.25 151.58 18.49
N HIS A 8 51.81 152.13 17.41
CA HIS A 8 51.27 153.36 16.80
C HIS A 8 50.34 153.15 15.59
N ASP A 9 50.29 151.96 14.99
CA ASP A 9 49.47 151.71 13.78
C ASP A 9 48.25 150.78 13.98
N HIS A 10 48.10 150.13 15.15
CA HIS A 10 47.03 149.15 15.38
C HIS A 10 46.40 149.27 16.78
N PRO A 11 45.41 150.17 16.97
CA PRO A 11 44.75 150.37 18.27
C PRO A 11 43.83 149.20 18.69
N ASP A 12 43.50 148.28 17.78
CA ASP A 12 42.52 147.21 18.04
C ASP A 12 43.14 145.87 18.51
N VAL A 13 44.45 145.85 18.81
CA VAL A 13 45.13 144.63 19.28
C VAL A 13 45.10 144.54 20.80
N TYR A 14 44.15 143.75 21.30
CA TYR A 14 43.96 143.48 22.72
C TYR A 14 45.05 142.54 23.28
N LYS A 15 45.90 143.04 24.19
CA LYS A 15 46.90 142.22 24.90
C LYS A 15 46.28 141.66 26.17
N ASN A 16 45.96 140.37 26.20
CA ASN A 16 45.48 139.70 27.41
C ASN A 16 46.62 139.66 28.47
N ILE A 17 46.34 140.18 29.67
CA ILE A 17 47.32 140.39 30.77
C ILE A 17 47.26 139.24 31.80
N GLU A 18 46.40 138.24 31.57
CA GLU A 18 46.28 137.11 32.48
C GLU A 18 47.46 136.13 32.37
N LYS A 19 48.04 135.78 33.52
CA LYS A 19 49.03 134.70 33.65
C LYS A 19 48.35 133.37 33.36
N ILE A 20 48.58 132.80 32.17
CA ILE A 20 48.17 131.44 31.84
C ILE A 20 48.94 130.47 32.76
N GLN A 21 48.27 130.00 33.80
CA GLN A 21 48.81 129.05 34.78
C GLN A 21 48.52 127.62 34.29
N ALA A 22 49.18 127.22 33.21
CA ALA A 22 49.18 125.84 32.74
C ALA A 22 50.63 125.34 32.66
N GLN A 23 50.97 124.34 33.47
CA GLN A 23 52.14 123.49 33.23
C GLN A 23 51.89 122.72 31.92
N ASN A 24 52.21 123.34 30.79
CA ASN A 24 51.97 122.79 29.46
C ASN A 24 53.15 121.97 28.91
N GLN A 25 54.15 121.63 29.73
CA GLN A 25 55.29 120.81 29.29
C GLN A 25 55.86 119.96 30.43
N SER A 26 55.18 118.87 30.79
CA SER A 26 55.92 117.64 31.10
C SER A 26 56.18 116.94 29.76
N LEU A 27 57.13 117.47 28.99
CA LEU A 27 57.65 116.75 27.84
C LEU A 27 58.37 115.52 28.41
N VAL A 28 57.63 114.43 28.59
CA VAL A 28 58.20 113.14 28.92
C VAL A 28 59.15 112.84 27.79
N ARG A 29 60.46 112.90 28.10
CA ARG A 29 61.52 112.52 27.18
C ARG A 29 61.38 111.00 27.00
N HIS A 30 60.51 110.58 26.10
CA HIS A 30 60.51 109.22 25.59
C HIS A 30 61.84 109.04 24.88
N THR A 31 62.81 108.44 25.57
CA THR A 31 64.00 107.93 24.92
C THR A 31 63.55 106.76 24.05
N ALA A 32 64.04 106.66 22.81
CA ALA A 32 63.67 105.59 21.88
C ALA A 32 63.83 104.18 22.50
N LEU A 33 64.72 104.04 23.48
CA LEU A 33 64.92 102.82 24.25
C LEU A 33 63.74 102.47 25.19
N THR A 34 63.07 103.46 25.79
CA THR A 34 61.87 103.22 26.62
C THR A 34 60.67 102.80 25.76
N GLU A 35 60.51 103.39 24.57
CA GLU A 35 59.49 102.96 23.61
C GLU A 35 59.77 101.53 23.11
N LEU A 36 61.03 101.22 22.79
CA LEU A 36 61.45 99.87 22.41
C LEU A 36 61.22 98.83 23.53
N ILE A 37 61.52 99.16 24.79
CA ILE A 37 61.24 98.27 25.93
C ILE A 37 59.73 98.05 26.10
N LYS A 38 58.92 99.10 25.94
CA LYS A 38 57.47 99.01 26.06
C LYS A 38 56.86 98.17 24.92
N GLU A 39 57.32 98.36 23.69
CA GLU A 39 56.92 97.54 22.54
C GLU A 39 57.37 96.09 22.71
N GLN A 40 58.57 95.85 23.26
CA GLN A 40 59.03 94.51 23.57
C GLN A 40 58.17 93.83 24.65
N GLN A 41 57.81 94.56 25.71
CA GLN A 41 56.90 94.05 26.73
C GLN A 41 55.51 93.75 26.16
N LEU A 42 54.98 94.64 25.33
CA LEU A 42 53.69 94.45 24.65
C LEU A 42 53.72 93.23 23.72
N SER A 43 54.79 93.09 22.93
CA SER A 43 54.99 91.94 22.05
C SER A 43 55.11 90.64 22.85
N ASN A 44 55.87 90.63 23.94
CA ASN A 44 55.98 89.47 24.82
C ASN A 44 54.65 89.10 25.48
N THR A 45 53.84 90.10 25.91
CA THR A 45 52.51 89.82 26.47
C THR A 45 51.55 89.30 25.41
N ASN A 46 51.61 89.83 24.18
CA ASN A 46 50.79 89.35 23.08
C ASN A 46 51.19 87.92 22.70
N LEU A 47 52.48 87.60 22.64
CA LEU A 47 52.99 86.25 22.42
C LEU A 47 52.56 85.30 23.53
N ALA A 48 52.68 85.71 24.80
CA ALA A 48 52.25 84.90 25.93
C ALA A 48 50.74 84.62 25.88
N ASN A 49 49.93 85.62 25.52
CA ASN A 49 48.49 85.46 25.36
C ASN A 49 48.16 84.53 24.18
N SER A 50 48.80 84.69 23.01
CA SER A 50 48.60 83.80 21.87
C SER A 50 49.03 82.36 22.17
N ILE A 51 50.13 82.16 22.92
CA ILE A 51 50.55 80.82 23.37
C ILE A 51 49.54 80.24 24.37
N ALA A 52 49.04 81.05 25.29
CA ALA A 52 48.03 80.64 26.26
C ALA A 52 46.68 80.29 25.60
N GLU A 53 46.32 80.95 24.50
CA GLU A 53 45.14 80.64 23.69
C GLU A 53 45.32 79.41 22.79
N LEU A 54 46.53 79.19 22.25
CA LEU A 54 46.83 78.03 21.39
C LEU A 54 46.88 76.72 22.18
N LYS A 55 47.34 76.75 23.43
CA LYS A 55 47.47 75.56 24.28
C LYS A 55 46.16 74.77 24.43
N PRO A 56 45.02 75.36 24.85
CA PRO A 56 43.76 74.63 24.97
C PRO A 56 43.24 74.14 23.61
N GLN A 57 43.50 74.86 22.51
CA GLN A 57 43.13 74.39 21.17
C GLN A 57 43.91 73.14 20.78
N TYR A 58 45.20 73.08 21.12
CA TYR A 58 46.03 71.90 20.88
C TYR A 58 45.56 70.70 21.72
N GLU A 59 45.27 70.92 23.01
CA GLU A 59 44.73 69.88 23.90
C GLU A 59 43.38 69.35 23.38
N GLN A 60 42.49 70.24 22.94
CA GLN A 60 41.21 69.85 22.33
C GLN A 60 41.39 69.07 21.02
N LEU A 61 42.37 69.46 20.19
CA LEU A 61 42.69 68.75 18.96
C LEU A 61 43.21 67.33 19.26
N GLU A 62 44.09 67.20 20.26
CA GLU A 62 44.65 65.91 20.69
C GLU A 62 43.55 64.99 21.25
N GLU A 63 42.62 65.53 22.05
CA GLU A 63 41.46 64.78 22.54
C GLU A 63 40.55 64.33 21.39
N MET A 64 40.27 65.22 20.43
CA MET A 64 39.46 64.87 19.25
C MET A 64 40.14 63.81 18.38
N GLN A 65 41.46 63.89 18.19
CA GLN A 65 42.20 62.86 17.45
C GLN A 65 42.20 61.53 18.20
N THR A 66 42.34 61.56 19.52
CA THR A 66 42.33 60.35 20.34
C THR A 66 40.96 59.68 20.31
N THR A 67 39.87 60.45 20.39
CA THR A 67 38.50 59.91 20.28
C THR A 67 38.23 59.32 18.90
N GLN A 68 38.65 60.01 17.82
CA GLN A 68 38.55 59.47 16.45
C GLN A 68 39.36 58.19 16.27
N TRP A 69 40.57 58.13 16.83
CA TRP A 69 41.43 56.94 16.75
C TRP A 69 40.83 55.75 17.50
N ASN A 70 40.27 56.00 18.68
CA ASN A 70 39.58 54.98 19.46
C ASN A 70 38.33 54.45 18.72
N GLN A 71 37.54 55.34 18.13
CA GLN A 71 36.38 54.95 17.32
C GLN A 71 36.80 54.11 16.10
N MET A 72 37.86 54.51 15.40
CA MET A 72 38.39 53.74 14.26
C MET A 72 38.88 52.36 14.69
N LYS A 73 39.53 52.28 15.86
CA LYS A 73 39.99 51.02 16.44
C LYS A 73 38.83 50.09 16.77
N GLU A 74 37.74 50.62 17.34
CA GLU A 74 36.52 49.85 17.61
C GLU A 74 35.91 49.32 16.30
N GLN A 75 35.77 50.18 15.28
CA GLN A 75 35.24 49.78 13.97
C GLN A 75 36.10 48.69 13.29
N ILE A 76 37.44 48.81 13.36
CA ILE A 76 38.35 47.80 12.82
C ILE A 76 38.19 46.49 13.60
N ASN A 77 38.08 46.55 14.92
CA ASN A 77 37.91 45.36 15.74
C ASN A 77 36.57 44.67 15.46
N ASP A 78 35.48 45.43 15.32
CA ASP A 78 34.16 44.92 14.94
C ASP A 78 34.20 44.28 13.55
N LEU A 79 34.91 44.89 12.60
CA LEU A 79 35.09 44.35 11.26
C LEU A 79 35.88 43.03 11.28
N ILE A 80 36.94 42.93 12.10
CA ILE A 80 37.72 41.70 12.27
C ILE A 80 36.86 40.59 12.87
N VAL A 81 36.07 40.89 13.92
CA VAL A 81 35.15 39.92 14.54
C VAL A 81 34.08 39.49 13.54
N SER A 82 33.49 40.43 12.82
CA SER A 82 32.50 40.13 11.77
C SER A 82 33.10 39.28 10.65
N SER A 83 34.34 39.55 10.24
CA SER A 83 35.04 38.77 9.21
C SER A 83 35.27 37.33 9.64
N ARG A 84 35.67 37.11 10.91
CA ARG A 84 35.83 35.75 11.47
C ARG A 84 34.52 35.00 11.53
N ASN A 85 33.45 35.66 11.98
CA ASN A 85 32.12 35.07 12.01
C ASN A 85 31.63 34.70 10.61
N HIS A 86 31.98 35.50 9.59
CA HIS A 86 31.65 35.20 8.21
C HIS A 86 32.38 33.95 7.71
N GLU A 87 33.69 33.85 7.96
CA GLU A 87 34.49 32.67 7.61
C GLU A 87 33.97 31.40 8.30
N ASP A 88 33.59 31.49 9.57
CA ASP A 88 32.99 30.38 10.31
C ASP A 88 31.64 29.95 9.71
N LEU A 89 30.81 30.92 9.31
CA LEU A 89 29.53 30.66 8.65
C LEU A 89 29.74 29.99 7.29
N GLU A 90 30.66 30.49 6.47
CA GLU A 90 31.00 29.91 5.17
C GLU A 90 31.48 28.46 5.32
N ASN A 91 32.37 28.21 6.27
CA ASN A 91 32.85 26.86 6.58
C ASN A 91 31.70 25.93 7.05
N MET A 92 30.75 26.44 7.83
CA MET A 92 29.58 25.67 8.23
C MET A 92 28.66 25.37 7.04
N MET A 93 28.46 26.34 6.15
CA MET A 93 27.65 26.17 4.94
C MET A 93 28.29 25.15 4.00
N LEU A 94 29.60 25.20 3.79
CA LEU A 94 30.33 24.21 2.98
C LEU A 94 30.20 22.79 3.55
N LYS A 95 30.33 22.63 4.87
CA LYS A 95 30.13 21.33 5.53
C LYS A 95 28.70 20.82 5.37
N ARG A 96 27.70 21.69 5.50
CA ARG A 96 26.29 21.33 5.28
C ARG A 96 26.03 20.94 3.83
N LEU A 97 26.58 21.69 2.88
CA LEU A 97 26.44 21.40 1.46
C LEU A 97 27.02 20.02 1.13
N HIS A 98 28.22 19.73 1.64
CA HIS A 98 28.85 18.42 1.44
C HIS A 98 28.05 17.27 2.06
N SER A 99 27.52 17.46 3.27
CA SER A 99 26.64 16.46 3.91
C SER A 99 25.35 16.23 3.11
N ILE A 100 24.78 17.28 2.52
CA ILE A 100 23.60 17.16 1.65
C ILE A 100 23.96 16.39 0.37
N GLU A 101 25.06 16.75 -0.30
CA GLU A 101 25.53 16.05 -1.50
C GLU A 101 25.79 14.55 -1.26
N GLU A 102 26.42 14.21 -0.14
CA GLU A 102 26.67 12.82 0.25
C GLU A 102 25.35 12.08 0.53
N SER A 103 24.42 12.70 1.25
CA SER A 103 23.10 12.12 1.51
C SER A 103 22.28 11.93 0.22
N GLU A 104 22.37 12.87 -0.73
CA GLU A 104 21.68 12.79 -2.02
C GLU A 104 22.25 11.67 -2.87
N LYS A 105 23.59 11.49 -2.86
CA LYS A 105 24.26 10.38 -3.54
C LYS A 105 23.79 9.03 -2.97
N LEU A 106 23.80 8.87 -1.65
CA LEU A 106 23.34 7.65 -0.99
C LEU A 106 21.86 7.36 -1.28
N LEU A 107 21.02 8.40 -1.26
CA LEU A 107 19.60 8.27 -1.61
C LEU A 107 19.42 7.83 -3.07
N LYS A 108 20.16 8.42 -4.01
CA LYS A 108 20.15 8.03 -5.42
C LYS A 108 20.57 6.58 -5.62
N GLU A 109 21.65 6.16 -4.96
CA GLU A 109 22.13 4.78 -5.01
C GLU A 109 21.08 3.80 -4.45
N SER A 110 20.49 4.12 -3.29
CA SER A 110 19.41 3.33 -2.71
C SER A 110 18.17 3.23 -3.61
N ILE A 111 17.78 4.32 -4.28
CA ILE A 111 16.67 4.32 -5.23
C ILE A 111 16.99 3.44 -6.45
N ILE A 112 18.23 3.49 -6.95
CA ILE A 112 18.67 2.65 -8.07
C ILE A 112 18.61 1.17 -7.67
N ASP A 113 19.08 0.81 -6.48
CA ASP A 113 19.02 -0.58 -5.98
C ASP A 113 17.58 -1.06 -5.79
N GLN A 114 16.70 -0.21 -5.25
CA GLN A 114 15.27 -0.51 -5.16
C GLN A 114 14.63 -0.67 -6.54
N MET A 115 15.03 0.14 -7.52
CA MET A 115 14.51 0.05 -8.88
C MET A 115 14.99 -1.22 -9.60
N ASN A 116 16.25 -1.61 -9.40
CA ASN A 116 16.81 -2.84 -9.95
C ASN A 116 16.15 -4.08 -9.35
N SER A 117 16.03 -4.15 -8.03
CA SER A 117 15.32 -5.25 -7.36
C SER A 117 13.85 -5.33 -7.76
N LEU A 118 13.17 -4.18 -7.90
CA LEU A 118 11.81 -4.14 -8.40
C LEU A 118 11.73 -4.68 -9.85
N SER A 119 12.64 -4.27 -10.72
CA SER A 119 12.73 -4.78 -12.09
C SER A 119 12.95 -6.30 -12.15
N GLU A 120 13.81 -6.85 -11.30
CA GLU A 120 14.03 -8.29 -11.19
C GLU A 120 12.75 -9.03 -10.75
N THR A 121 12.05 -8.51 -9.73
CA THR A 121 10.78 -9.10 -9.28
C THR A 121 9.70 -9.04 -10.37
N TYR A 122 9.66 -7.98 -11.18
CA TYR A 122 8.76 -7.90 -12.33
C TYR A 122 9.08 -8.96 -13.38
N GLN A 123 10.36 -9.18 -13.70
CA GLN A 123 10.77 -10.22 -14.64
C GLN A 123 10.40 -11.62 -14.11
N GLU A 124 10.62 -11.87 -12.83
CA GLU A 124 10.21 -13.14 -12.20
C GLU A 124 8.69 -13.32 -12.28
N LEU A 125 7.90 -12.28 -11.97
CA LEU A 125 6.45 -12.31 -12.05
C LEU A 125 5.96 -12.65 -13.46
N VAL A 126 6.55 -12.03 -14.48
CA VAL A 126 6.22 -12.33 -15.89
C VAL A 126 6.52 -13.79 -16.20
N SER A 127 7.70 -14.30 -15.82
CA SER A 127 8.05 -15.72 -16.05
C SER A 127 7.10 -16.69 -15.34
N ARG A 128 6.63 -16.36 -14.13
CA ARG A 128 5.64 -17.15 -13.39
C ARG A 128 4.27 -17.10 -14.05
N MET A 129 3.89 -15.96 -14.62
CA MET A 129 2.64 -15.79 -15.35
C MET A 129 2.63 -16.61 -16.64
N GLU A 130 3.70 -16.57 -17.43
CA GLU A 130 3.86 -17.42 -18.64
C GLU A 130 3.79 -18.91 -18.30
N LYS A 131 4.47 -19.35 -17.24
CA LYS A 131 4.39 -20.74 -16.77
C LYS A 131 2.97 -21.13 -16.32
N ASN A 132 2.26 -20.22 -15.67
CA ASN A 132 0.89 -20.44 -15.26
C ASN A 132 -0.05 -20.53 -16.46
N GLU A 133 0.13 -19.66 -17.46
CA GLU A 133 -0.61 -19.71 -18.73
C GLU A 133 -0.42 -21.07 -19.42
N SER A 134 0.82 -21.54 -19.57
CA SER A 134 1.11 -22.86 -20.12
C SER A 134 0.48 -24.01 -19.32
N SER A 135 0.48 -23.91 -17.98
CA SER A 135 -0.18 -24.89 -17.11
C SER A 135 -1.69 -24.88 -17.29
N ASN A 136 -2.28 -23.71 -17.50
CA ASN A 136 -3.71 -23.53 -17.72
C ASN A 136 -4.15 -24.05 -19.11
N GLU A 137 -3.33 -23.84 -20.14
CA GLU A 137 -3.52 -24.48 -21.45
C GLU A 137 -3.52 -26.01 -21.33
N HIS A 138 -2.56 -26.56 -20.58
CA HIS A 138 -2.50 -28.00 -20.33
C HIS A 138 -3.73 -28.52 -19.58
N LEU A 139 -4.19 -27.79 -18.56
CA LEU A 139 -5.42 -28.14 -17.82
C LEU A 139 -6.65 -28.10 -18.73
N THR A 140 -6.73 -27.12 -19.64
CA THR A 140 -7.80 -27.03 -20.64
C THR A 140 -7.78 -28.24 -21.58
N LEU A 141 -6.61 -28.68 -22.03
CA LEU A 141 -6.48 -29.90 -22.83
C LEU A 141 -6.93 -31.15 -22.08
N LEU A 142 -6.56 -31.29 -20.80
CA LEU A 142 -7.00 -32.41 -19.96
C LEU A 142 -8.52 -32.41 -19.74
N LEU A 143 -9.12 -31.24 -19.50
CA LEU A 143 -10.57 -31.09 -19.39
C LEU A 143 -11.29 -31.49 -20.67
N ASN A 144 -10.79 -31.06 -21.83
CA ASN A 144 -11.36 -31.44 -23.12
C ASN A 144 -11.28 -32.96 -23.33
N LYS A 145 -10.14 -33.59 -22.99
CA LYS A 145 -10.01 -35.04 -23.06
C LYS A 145 -10.97 -35.75 -22.10
N GLN A 146 -11.18 -35.22 -20.90
CA GLN A 146 -12.14 -35.78 -19.95
C GLN A 146 -13.59 -35.65 -20.45
N LEU A 147 -13.92 -34.54 -21.11
CA LEU A 147 -15.22 -34.35 -21.75
C LEU A 147 -15.46 -35.37 -22.88
N GLU A 148 -14.45 -35.64 -23.70
CA GLU A 148 -14.52 -36.67 -24.75
C GLU A 148 -14.76 -38.06 -24.16
N LEU A 149 -14.01 -38.44 -23.11
CA LEU A 149 -14.20 -39.72 -22.41
C LEU A 149 -15.59 -39.82 -21.78
N GLN A 150 -16.10 -38.75 -21.18
CA GLN A 150 -17.46 -38.72 -20.64
C GLN A 150 -18.52 -38.92 -21.74
N LYS A 151 -18.30 -38.34 -22.92
CA LYS A 151 -19.19 -38.53 -24.08
C LYS A 151 -19.16 -39.98 -24.57
N GLU A 152 -17.99 -40.62 -24.62
CA GLU A 152 -17.85 -42.04 -24.99
C GLU A 152 -18.52 -42.96 -23.96
N VAL A 153 -18.36 -42.68 -22.66
CA VAL A 153 -19.04 -43.41 -21.58
C VAL A 153 -20.56 -43.26 -21.69
N ALA A 154 -21.06 -42.06 -21.99
CA ALA A 154 -22.49 -41.83 -22.19
C ALA A 154 -23.04 -42.64 -23.38
N ASP A 155 -22.33 -42.65 -24.52
CA ASP A 155 -22.74 -43.42 -25.71
C ASP A 155 -22.72 -44.94 -25.46
N THR A 156 -21.71 -45.44 -24.74
CA THR A 156 -21.62 -46.87 -24.38
C THR A 156 -22.70 -47.28 -23.37
N LEU A 157 -23.02 -46.42 -22.39
CA LEU A 157 -24.14 -46.63 -21.47
C LEU A 157 -25.48 -46.66 -22.20
N GLN A 158 -25.71 -45.75 -23.14
CA GLN A 158 -26.94 -45.73 -23.94
C GLN A 158 -27.09 -47.03 -24.75
N LYS A 159 -26.03 -47.48 -25.42
CA LYS A 159 -26.03 -48.77 -26.15
C LYS A 159 -26.32 -49.95 -25.22
N GLN A 160 -25.79 -49.91 -24.00
CA GLN A 160 -26.03 -50.95 -23.02
C GLN A 160 -27.48 -50.94 -22.51
N GLU A 161 -28.08 -49.77 -22.30
CA GLU A 161 -29.49 -49.61 -21.94
C GLU A 161 -30.42 -50.16 -23.02
N GLU A 162 -30.15 -49.85 -24.29
CA GLU A 162 -30.88 -50.39 -25.44
C GLU A 162 -30.77 -51.93 -25.50
N PHE A 163 -29.58 -52.47 -25.29
CA PHE A 163 -29.36 -53.92 -25.22
C PHE A 163 -30.13 -54.57 -24.07
N GLN A 164 -30.06 -54.00 -22.87
CA GLN A 164 -30.77 -54.50 -21.68
C GLN A 164 -32.28 -54.46 -21.87
N THR A 165 -32.80 -53.39 -22.46
CA THR A 165 -34.23 -53.27 -22.83
C THR A 165 -34.63 -54.36 -23.82
N GLY A 166 -33.79 -54.63 -24.82
CA GLY A 166 -33.98 -55.74 -25.76
C GLY A 166 -33.99 -57.12 -25.08
N VAL A 167 -33.09 -57.35 -24.12
CA VAL A 167 -33.06 -58.59 -23.33
C VAL A 167 -34.31 -58.74 -22.48
N LEU A 168 -34.76 -57.68 -21.78
CA LEU A 168 -35.99 -57.68 -20.98
C LEU A 168 -37.22 -58.01 -21.83
N ASN A 169 -37.38 -57.35 -22.98
CA ASN A 169 -38.50 -57.63 -23.89
C ASN A 169 -38.53 -59.10 -24.37
N ARG A 170 -37.35 -59.68 -24.64
CA ARG A 170 -37.24 -61.10 -25.01
C ARG A 170 -37.55 -62.02 -23.83
N LEU A 171 -37.14 -61.67 -22.63
CA LEU A 171 -37.41 -62.42 -21.41
C LEU A 171 -38.91 -62.42 -21.11
N ASP A 172 -39.59 -61.28 -21.18
CA ASP A 172 -41.05 -61.17 -21.04
C ASP A 172 -41.79 -62.02 -22.08
N THR A 173 -41.32 -62.01 -23.32
CA THR A 173 -41.90 -62.85 -24.39
C THR A 173 -41.73 -64.34 -24.09
N GLN A 174 -40.57 -64.74 -23.57
CA GLN A 174 -40.31 -66.12 -23.16
C GLN A 174 -41.12 -66.53 -21.92
N GLU A 175 -41.31 -65.63 -20.96
CA GLU A 175 -42.16 -65.86 -19.80
C GLU A 175 -43.61 -66.09 -20.23
N ALA A 176 -44.16 -65.25 -21.12
CA ALA A 176 -45.50 -65.42 -21.66
C ALA A 176 -45.68 -66.74 -22.42
N LEU A 177 -44.67 -67.16 -23.21
CA LEU A 177 -44.69 -68.46 -23.90
C LEU A 177 -44.64 -69.63 -22.91
N THR A 178 -43.79 -69.53 -21.88
CA THR A 178 -43.66 -70.56 -20.83
C THR A 178 -44.95 -70.69 -20.03
N GLU A 179 -45.60 -69.57 -19.71
CA GLU A 179 -46.91 -69.55 -19.06
C GLU A 179 -47.97 -70.22 -19.94
N LYS A 180 -47.99 -69.92 -21.25
CA LYS A 180 -48.89 -70.58 -22.21
C LYS A 180 -48.66 -72.09 -22.26
N ILE A 181 -47.41 -72.54 -22.30
CA ILE A 181 -47.06 -73.98 -22.27
C ILE A 181 -47.52 -74.62 -20.95
N SER A 182 -47.30 -73.95 -19.82
CA SER A 182 -47.78 -74.41 -18.50
C SER A 182 -49.30 -74.60 -18.46
N ARG A 183 -50.06 -73.63 -18.98
CA ARG A 183 -51.53 -73.72 -19.12
C ARG A 183 -51.94 -74.90 -20.01
N GLN A 184 -51.26 -75.09 -21.15
CA GLN A 184 -51.52 -76.23 -22.05
C GLN A 184 -51.20 -77.57 -21.37
N LEU A 185 -50.10 -77.68 -20.63
CA LEU A 185 -49.75 -78.88 -19.86
C LEU A 185 -50.79 -79.19 -18.79
N ASN A 186 -51.29 -78.17 -18.09
CA ASN A 186 -52.38 -78.35 -17.11
C ASN A 186 -53.67 -78.83 -17.79
N HIS A 187 -53.99 -78.32 -18.99
CA HIS A 187 -55.14 -78.79 -19.77
C HIS A 187 -54.97 -80.25 -20.21
N ILE A 188 -53.81 -80.63 -20.74
CA ILE A 188 -53.50 -82.02 -21.10
C ILE A 188 -53.59 -82.93 -19.87
N ARG A 189 -53.04 -82.50 -18.72
CA ARG A 189 -53.15 -83.23 -17.46
C ARG A 189 -54.62 -83.46 -17.08
N SER A 190 -55.46 -82.43 -17.20
CA SER A 190 -56.90 -82.55 -16.94
C SER A 190 -57.59 -83.55 -17.88
N ILE A 191 -57.29 -83.50 -19.18
CA ILE A 191 -57.84 -84.45 -20.16
C ILE A 191 -57.40 -85.88 -19.83
N ILE A 192 -56.12 -86.09 -19.48
CA ILE A 192 -55.61 -87.42 -19.12
C ILE A 192 -56.34 -87.93 -17.87
N PHE A 193 -56.49 -87.11 -16.83
CA PHE A 193 -57.24 -87.52 -15.63
C PHE A 193 -58.68 -87.90 -15.95
N GLU A 194 -59.41 -87.09 -16.72
CA GLU A 194 -60.79 -87.40 -17.10
C GLU A 194 -60.88 -88.70 -17.91
N ARG A 195 -59.99 -88.87 -18.90
CA ARG A 195 -59.98 -90.08 -19.75
C ARG A 195 -59.57 -91.33 -18.97
N THR A 196 -58.57 -91.23 -18.11
CA THR A 196 -58.14 -92.35 -17.25
C THR A 196 -59.23 -92.71 -16.24
N ASP A 197 -59.92 -91.73 -15.65
CA ASP A 197 -61.03 -91.95 -14.72
C ASP A 197 -62.24 -92.60 -15.42
N TYR A 198 -62.58 -92.12 -16.62
CA TYR A 198 -63.62 -92.73 -17.46
C TYR A 198 -63.28 -94.17 -17.84
N ILE A 199 -62.04 -94.46 -18.25
CA ILE A 199 -61.59 -95.82 -18.57
C ILE A 199 -61.62 -96.71 -17.33
N ALA A 200 -61.14 -96.21 -16.18
CA ALA A 200 -61.16 -96.96 -14.93
C ALA A 200 -62.59 -97.31 -14.52
N THR A 201 -63.50 -96.34 -14.59
CA THR A 201 -64.94 -96.55 -14.32
C THR A 201 -65.54 -97.56 -15.30
N LYS A 202 -65.27 -97.44 -16.59
CA LYS A 202 -65.74 -98.41 -17.60
C LYS A 202 -65.17 -99.80 -17.40
N LEU A 203 -63.90 -99.92 -17.01
CA LEU A 203 -63.26 -101.20 -16.69
C LEU A 203 -63.90 -101.81 -15.45
N GLU A 204 -64.13 -101.03 -14.40
CA GLU A 204 -64.80 -101.46 -13.18
C GLU A 204 -66.24 -101.94 -13.47
N ASP A 205 -67.00 -101.18 -14.26
CA ASP A 205 -68.34 -101.55 -14.71
C ASP A 205 -68.31 -102.84 -15.56
N SER A 206 -67.35 -102.96 -16.47
CA SER A 206 -67.21 -104.14 -17.31
C SER A 206 -66.82 -105.36 -16.49
N TYR A 207 -65.92 -105.21 -15.53
CA TYR A 207 -65.52 -106.25 -14.58
C TYR A 207 -66.69 -106.68 -13.70
N LYS A 208 -67.49 -105.73 -13.18
CA LYS A 208 -68.74 -106.04 -12.45
C LYS A 208 -69.70 -106.86 -13.31
N LYS A 209 -69.91 -106.47 -14.58
CA LYS A 209 -70.81 -107.20 -15.50
C LYS A 209 -70.30 -108.59 -15.85
N THR A 210 -69.03 -108.74 -16.20
CA THR A 210 -68.46 -110.05 -16.56
C THR A 210 -68.28 -110.94 -15.34
N SER A 211 -67.87 -110.42 -14.19
CA SER A 211 -67.83 -111.19 -12.94
C SER A 211 -69.22 -111.64 -12.52
N ALA A 212 -70.25 -110.78 -12.59
CA ALA A 212 -71.63 -111.19 -12.34
C ALA A 212 -72.10 -112.27 -13.31
N TYR A 213 -71.75 -112.18 -14.60
CA TYR A 213 -72.10 -113.18 -15.60
C TYR A 213 -71.37 -114.52 -15.39
N VAL A 214 -70.06 -114.51 -15.15
CA VAL A 214 -69.24 -115.70 -14.87
C VAL A 214 -69.68 -116.35 -13.55
N TYR A 215 -69.96 -115.55 -12.53
CA TYR A 215 -70.49 -116.03 -11.25
C TYR A 215 -71.88 -116.66 -11.43
N LYS A 216 -72.76 -116.06 -12.24
CA LYS A 216 -74.06 -116.63 -12.62
C LYS A 216 -73.89 -117.97 -13.36
N LEU A 217 -72.86 -118.10 -14.21
CA LEU A 217 -72.56 -119.35 -14.93
C LEU A 217 -72.00 -120.44 -14.01
N MET A 218 -71.16 -120.08 -13.04
CA MET A 218 -70.49 -121.05 -12.16
C MET A 218 -71.34 -121.48 -10.94
N ASN A 219 -72.15 -120.59 -10.36
CA ASN A 219 -72.78 -120.83 -9.05
C ASN A 219 -74.32 -120.77 -9.04
N GLY A 220 -74.99 -120.55 -10.17
CA GLY A 220 -76.44 -120.80 -10.33
C GLY A 220 -77.44 -120.01 -9.47
N THR A 221 -77.02 -119.00 -8.68
CA THR A 221 -77.94 -118.20 -7.84
C THR A 221 -77.61 -116.69 -7.83
N GLU A 222 -78.66 -115.86 -7.73
CA GLU A 222 -78.59 -114.40 -7.72
C GLU A 222 -78.25 -113.87 -6.32
N HIS A 223 -76.96 -113.76 -5.96
CA HIS A 223 -76.43 -112.70 -5.08
C HIS A 223 -74.90 -112.86 -4.94
N PRO A 224 -74.08 -111.89 -5.39
CA PRO A 224 -72.69 -111.83 -4.99
C PRO A 224 -72.59 -111.23 -3.58
N THR A 225 -72.19 -112.01 -2.58
CA THR A 225 -71.60 -111.48 -1.34
C THR A 225 -70.30 -110.76 -1.68
N TYR A 226 -70.37 -109.45 -1.93
CA TYR A 226 -69.19 -108.59 -1.90
C TYR A 226 -68.79 -108.37 -0.44
N SER A 227 -68.18 -109.38 0.19
CA SER A 227 -67.43 -109.16 1.42
C SER A 227 -66.17 -108.34 1.07
N THR A 228 -66.30 -107.03 1.20
CA THR A 228 -65.31 -106.16 1.86
C THR A 228 -63.85 -106.62 1.77
N LEU A 229 -63.16 -106.19 0.72
CA LEU A 229 -61.70 -106.15 0.70
C LEU A 229 -61.13 -105.00 -0.15
N VAL A 230 -61.84 -103.85 -0.23
CA VAL A 230 -61.28 -102.60 -0.81
C VAL A 230 -61.77 -101.36 -0.06
N ASN A 231 -61.88 -101.41 1.28
CA ASN A 231 -62.25 -100.22 2.07
C ASN A 231 -61.34 -99.90 3.28
N SER A 232 -60.11 -100.41 3.31
CA SER A 232 -59.11 -100.08 4.34
C SER A 232 -57.96 -99.17 3.89
N LYS A 233 -57.96 -98.67 2.64
CA LYS A 233 -56.99 -97.64 2.18
C LYS A 233 -57.57 -96.24 1.97
N LYS A 234 -58.89 -96.04 2.08
CA LYS A 234 -59.53 -94.69 1.99
C LYS A 234 -59.78 -94.00 3.34
N LYS A 235 -59.23 -94.51 4.46
CA LYS A 235 -59.33 -93.92 5.81
C LYS A 235 -57.98 -93.60 6.50
N LYS A 236 -56.91 -93.34 5.72
CA LYS A 236 -55.59 -92.96 6.24
C LYS A 236 -54.97 -91.75 5.51
N ASN A 237 -55.78 -90.73 5.23
CA ASN A 237 -55.32 -89.41 4.82
C ASN A 237 -55.92 -88.27 5.68
N GLN A 238 -56.29 -88.55 6.93
CA GLN A 238 -56.79 -87.55 7.88
C GLN A 238 -56.33 -87.91 9.31
N GLN A 239 -55.03 -87.70 9.56
CA GLN A 239 -54.40 -87.38 10.85
C GLN A 239 -52.88 -87.47 10.62
N ASN A 240 -52.17 -86.40 10.98
CA ASN A 240 -50.73 -86.14 10.83
C ASN A 240 -50.28 -85.44 9.54
N THR A 241 -50.62 -84.15 9.45
CA THR A 241 -49.68 -83.06 9.13
C THR A 241 -50.23 -81.80 9.79
N ASP A 242 -49.87 -81.61 11.07
CA ASP A 242 -49.47 -80.30 11.59
C ASP A 242 -47.96 -80.18 11.36
#